data_AF-A0A0C9WRJ2-F1
#
_entry.id   AF-A0A0C9WRJ2-F1
#
_cell.length_a   1.000
_cell.length_b   1.000
_cell.length_c   1.000
_cell.angle_alpha   90.00
_cell.angle_beta   90.00
_cell.angle_gamma   90.00
#
_symmetry.space_group_name_H-M   'P 1'
#
loop_
_entity.id
_entity.type
_entity.pdbx_description
1 polymer ?
#
loop_
_entity_poly.entity_id
_entity_poly.type
_entity_poly.pdbx_seq_one_letter_code
_entity_poly.pdbx_strand_id
1 'polypeptide(L)'
;MLAVPPSVNKMLLKPTSSVGHDMPIGEFCTSFGLQPSILAKLEDNAYDYARNLRFITLDNLTEMGFKLGEKAALQDAVERWSIPPLFANVYFYVAYQFT
;
A
#
# COMPACT_ATOMS: atom_id res chain seq x y z
N MET A 1 0.98 17.53 -30.73
CA MET A 1 0.47 17.25 -29.37
C MET A 1 0.76 15.78 -29.07
N LEU A 2 1.78 15.49 -28.27
CA LEU A 2 2.05 14.13 -27.83
C LEU A 2 1.03 13.80 -26.72
N ALA A 3 0.10 12.89 -27.01
CA ALA A 3 -0.78 12.35 -25.97
C ALA A 3 0.10 11.55 -25.00
N VAL A 4 0.25 12.04 -23.78
CA VAL A 4 0.81 11.24 -22.69
C VAL A 4 -0.19 10.11 -22.43
N PRO A 5 0.19 8.82 -22.54
CA PRO A 5 -0.72 7.74 -22.22
C PRO A 5 -1.13 7.87 -20.74
N PRO A 6 -2.42 7.81 -20.40
CA PRO A 6 -2.87 7.85 -19.01
C PRO A 6 -2.59 6.50 -18.34
N SER A 7 -1.33 6.22 -18.02
CA SER A 7 -0.98 5.06 -17.17
C SER A 7 0.40 5.23 -16.54
N VAL A 8 0.56 6.22 -15.67
CA VAL A 8 1.84 6.37 -14.94
C VAL A 8 1.54 6.45 -13.46
N ASN A 9 1.07 5.32 -12.92
CA ASN A 9 1.37 4.74 -11.61
C ASN A 9 0.22 3.80 -11.21
N LYS A 10 0.18 2.64 -11.87
CA LYS A 10 -0.67 1.53 -11.44
C LYS A 10 -0.08 0.78 -10.24
N MET A 11 1.12 1.12 -9.79
CA MET A 11 1.77 0.41 -8.68
C MET A 11 1.25 0.91 -7.35
N LEU A 12 1.08 -0.01 -6.41
CA LEU A 12 0.59 0.27 -5.07
C LEU A 12 1.61 1.10 -4.28
N LEU A 13 2.91 0.86 -4.54
CA LEU A 13 4.01 1.70 -4.09
C LEU A 13 4.62 2.43 -5.29
N LYS A 14 4.88 3.72 -5.16
CA LYS A 14 5.57 4.50 -6.21
C LYS A 14 6.99 3.95 -6.40
N PRO A 15 7.50 3.85 -7.64
CA PRO A 15 8.85 3.32 -7.90
C PRO A 15 9.99 4.07 -7.19
N THR A 16 9.76 5.34 -6.84
CA THR A 16 10.72 6.19 -6.14
C THR A 16 10.67 6.06 -4.62
N SER A 17 9.69 5.34 -4.07
CA SER A 17 9.55 5.16 -2.63
C SER A 17 10.46 4.04 -2.13
N SER A 18 11.02 4.21 -0.93
CA SER A 18 11.73 3.15 -0.23
C SER A 18 10.76 2.06 0.23
N VAL A 19 11.17 0.80 0.13
CA VAL A 19 10.44 -0.29 0.79
C VAL A 19 10.58 -0.10 2.30
N GLY A 20 9.48 -0.24 3.04
CA GLY A 20 9.51 -0.21 4.49
C GLY A 20 10.22 -1.43 5.08
N HIS A 21 10.25 -1.52 6.41
CA HIS A 21 10.79 -2.68 7.10
C HIS A 21 10.03 -3.95 6.72
N ASP A 22 10.75 -5.02 6.35
CA ASP A 22 10.10 -6.27 5.96
C ASP A 22 9.51 -6.98 7.19
N MET A 23 8.30 -7.51 7.03
CA MET A 23 7.55 -8.16 8.11
C MET A 23 6.52 -9.14 7.52
N PRO A 24 6.04 -10.14 8.28
CA PRO A 24 4.92 -10.99 7.89
C PRO A 24 3.68 -10.18 7.53
N ILE A 25 2.90 -10.64 6.55
CA ILE A 25 1.73 -9.88 6.08
C ILE A 25 0.67 -9.68 7.16
N GLY A 26 0.50 -10.67 8.06
CA GLY A 26 -0.42 -10.58 9.18
C GLY A 26 0.01 -9.53 10.21
N GLU A 27 1.32 -9.38 10.43
CA GLU A 27 1.87 -8.33 11.28
C GLU A 27 1.65 -6.97 10.63
N PHE A 28 1.94 -6.84 9.33
CA PHE A 28 1.68 -5.62 8.56
C PHE A 28 0.20 -5.19 8.65
N CYS A 29 -0.74 -6.08 8.35
CA CYS A 29 -2.16 -5.77 8.43
C CYS A 29 -2.58 -5.32 9.83
N THR A 30 -2.02 -5.96 10.87
CA THR A 30 -2.29 -5.59 12.26
C THR A 30 -1.72 -4.21 12.61
N SER A 31 -0.46 -3.93 12.27
CA SER A 31 0.22 -2.67 12.57
C SER A 31 -0.42 -1.46 11.91
N PHE A 32 -1.02 -1.64 10.72
CA PHE A 32 -1.67 -0.57 9.97
C PHE A 32 -3.21 -0.57 10.11
N GLY A 33 -3.77 -1.42 10.98
CA GLY A 33 -5.21 -1.45 11.25
C GLY A 33 -6.07 -1.87 10.05
N LEU A 34 -5.53 -2.72 9.17
CA LEU A 34 -6.25 -3.23 8.01
C LEU A 34 -7.29 -4.27 8.42
N GLN A 35 -8.43 -4.27 7.72
CA GLN A 35 -9.51 -5.21 8.03
C GLN A 35 -9.09 -6.66 7.76
N PRO A 36 -9.62 -7.65 8.52
CA PRO A 36 -9.34 -9.06 8.28
C PRO A 36 -9.66 -9.54 6.85
N SER A 37 -10.62 -8.90 6.17
CA SER A 37 -10.93 -9.20 4.76
C SER A 37 -9.79 -8.88 3.81
N ILE A 38 -8.96 -7.88 4.13
CA ILE A 38 -7.77 -7.53 3.35
C ILE A 38 -6.68 -8.59 3.54
N LEU A 39 -6.44 -8.99 4.79
CA LEU A 39 -5.47 -10.03 5.12
C LEU A 39 -5.81 -11.35 4.42
N ALA A 40 -7.06 -11.80 4.54
CA ALA A 40 -7.51 -13.04 3.88
C ALA A 40 -7.26 -13.02 2.37
N LYS A 41 -7.55 -11.91 1.68
CA LYS A 41 -7.29 -11.79 0.23
C LYS A 41 -5.81 -11.80 -0.11
N LEU A 42 -4.95 -11.24 0.74
CA LEU A 42 -3.50 -11.27 0.54
C LEU A 42 -2.97 -12.70 0.73
N GLU A 43 -3.42 -13.40 1.77
CA GLU A 43 -3.05 -14.80 2.05
C GLU A 43 -3.57 -15.76 0.97
N ASP A 44 -4.81 -15.58 0.49
CA ASP A 44 -5.40 -16.36 -0.61
C ASP A 44 -4.59 -16.23 -1.93
N ASN A 45 -3.80 -15.16 -2.05
CA ASN A 45 -2.92 -14.91 -3.19
C ASN A 45 -1.43 -15.13 -2.86
N ALA A 46 -1.13 -15.85 -1.77
CA ALA A 46 0.22 -16.22 -1.33
C ALA A 46 1.17 -15.04 -1.05
N TYR A 47 0.64 -13.90 -0.61
CA TYR A 47 1.47 -12.79 -0.14
C TYR A 47 1.87 -13.00 1.33
N ASP A 48 3.00 -13.65 1.58
CA ASP A 48 3.45 -13.95 2.95
C ASP A 48 4.14 -12.78 3.67
N TYR A 49 4.75 -11.86 2.91
CA TYR A 49 5.62 -10.80 3.42
C TYR A 49 5.29 -9.42 2.83
N ALA A 50 5.39 -8.38 3.66
CA ALA A 50 5.12 -6.99 3.30
C ALA A 50 6.03 -6.47 2.17
N ARG A 51 7.30 -6.94 2.08
CA ARG A 51 8.20 -6.58 0.95
C ARG A 51 7.61 -6.87 -0.43
N ASN A 52 6.70 -7.85 -0.55
CA ASN A 52 6.10 -8.23 -1.82
C ASN A 52 5.03 -7.23 -2.29
N LEU A 53 4.47 -6.42 -1.38
CA LEU A 53 3.47 -5.39 -1.69
C LEU A 53 3.99 -4.35 -2.70
N ARG A 54 5.30 -4.13 -2.77
CA ARG A 54 5.93 -3.22 -3.75
C ARG A 54 5.70 -3.63 -5.21
N PHE A 55 5.40 -4.90 -5.45
CA PHE A 55 5.17 -5.44 -6.80
C PHE A 55 3.70 -5.47 -7.18
N ILE A 56 2.80 -5.19 -6.24
CA ILE A 56 1.36 -5.20 -6.49
C ILE A 56 0.96 -3.97 -7.31
N THR A 57 0.12 -4.20 -8.31
CA THR A 57 -0.55 -3.13 -9.05
C THR A 57 -2.03 -3.00 -8.63
N LEU A 58 -2.61 -1.82 -8.86
CA LEU A 58 -4.03 -1.55 -8.67
C LEU A 58 -4.91 -2.47 -9.53
N ASP A 59 -4.40 -2.91 -10.69
CA ASP A 59 -5.06 -3.91 -11.52
C ASP A 59 -5.09 -5.26 -10.80
N ASN A 60 -3.97 -5.69 -10.21
CA ASN A 60 -3.94 -6.91 -9.39
C ASN A 60 -4.92 -6.84 -8.21
N LEU A 61 -5.03 -5.70 -7.53
CA LEU A 61 -6.04 -5.54 -6.48
C LEU A 61 -7.47 -5.73 -7.01
N THR A 62 -7.73 -5.33 -8.24
CA THR A 62 -9.03 -5.54 -8.90
C THR A 62 -9.26 -7.02 -9.19
N GLU A 63 -8.25 -7.71 -9.71
CA GLU A 63 -8.27 -9.16 -9.98
C GLU A 63 -8.46 -9.97 -8.69
N MET A 64 -7.84 -9.54 -7.59
CA MET A 64 -7.97 -10.12 -6.25
C MET A 64 -9.32 -9.81 -5.57
N GLY A 65 -10.21 -9.06 -6.23
CA GLY A 65 -11.55 -8.76 -5.69
C GLY A 65 -11.56 -7.74 -4.54
N PHE A 66 -10.57 -6.84 -4.47
CA PHE A 66 -10.61 -5.73 -3.50
C PHE A 66 -11.70 -4.72 -3.87
N LYS A 67 -12.43 -4.25 -2.85
CA LYS A 67 -13.37 -3.13 -2.97
C LYS A 67 -12.62 -1.81 -2.94
N LEU A 68 -13.24 -0.74 -3.44
CA LEU A 68 -12.61 0.59 -3.50
C LEU A 68 -12.06 1.07 -2.15
N GLY A 69 -12.83 0.92 -1.07
CA GLY A 69 -12.39 1.29 0.28
C GLY A 69 -11.22 0.44 0.78
N GLU A 70 -11.19 -0.85 0.44
CA GLU A 70 -10.07 -1.74 0.81
C GLU A 70 -8.79 -1.38 0.03
N LYS A 71 -8.92 -1.02 -1.26
CA LYS A 71 -7.80 -0.54 -2.07
C LYS A 71 -7.21 0.75 -1.49
N ALA A 72 -8.07 1.70 -1.13
CA ALA A 72 -7.64 2.96 -0.51
C ALA A 72 -6.93 2.73 0.83
N ALA A 73 -7.48 1.86 1.69
CA ALA A 73 -6.86 1.52 2.97
C ALA A 73 -5.50 0.84 2.81
N LEU A 74 -5.37 -0.12 1.88
CA LEU A 74 -4.11 -0.80 1.60
C LEU A 74 -3.07 0.16 1.01
N GLN A 75 -3.49 1.07 0.13
CA GLN A 75 -2.61 2.09 -0.43
C GLN A 75 -2.09 3.05 0.65
N ASP A 76 -2.96 3.58 1.51
CA ASP A 76 -2.55 4.41 2.67
C ASP A 76 -1.54 3.67 3.55
N ALA A 77 -1.82 2.41 3.89
CA ALA A 77 -0.94 1.59 4.71
C ALA A 77 0.45 1.41 4.08
N VAL A 78 0.52 1.12 2.78
CA VAL A 78 1.80 0.93 2.08
C VAL A 78 2.56 2.25 1.91
N GLU A 79 1.87 3.36 1.67
CA GLU A 79 2.49 4.68 1.66
C GLU A 79 3.10 5.00 3.03
N ARG A 80 2.37 4.78 4.12
CA ARG A 80 2.85 5.00 5.49
C ARG A 80 4.01 4.10 5.87
N TRP A 81 3.94 2.83 5.47
CA TRP A 81 5.00 1.86 5.68
C TRP A 81 6.28 2.21 4.92
N SER A 82 6.16 2.85 3.75
CA SER A 82 7.31 3.24 2.91
C SER A 82 8.11 4.44 3.44
N ILE A 83 7.58 5.16 4.44
CA ILE A 83 8.19 6.37 4.99
C ILE A 83 9.29 5.99 5.99
N PRO A 84 10.54 6.46 5.78
CA PRO A 84 11.60 6.23 6.75
C PRO A 84 11.29 6.88 8.10
N PRO A 85 11.73 6.28 9.24
CA PRO A 85 11.45 6.80 10.59
C PRO A 85 11.83 8.27 10.81
N LEU A 86 12.85 8.75 10.10
CA LEU A 86 13.33 10.14 10.18
C LEU A 86 12.32 11.16 9.62
N PHE A 87 11.37 10.73 8.77
CA PHE A 87 10.38 11.59 8.11
C PHE A 87 8.95 11.34 8.61
N ALA A 88 8.73 10.29 9.40
CA ALA A 88 7.40 9.93 9.92
C ALA A 88 6.75 11.09 10.70
N ASN A 89 7.52 11.78 11.55
CA ASN A 89 7.02 12.92 12.34
C ASN A 89 6.49 14.09 11.49
N VAL A 90 7.08 14.31 10.31
CA VAL A 90 6.63 15.36 9.38
C VAL A 90 5.35 14.91 8.68
N TYR A 91 5.30 13.66 8.22
CA TYR A 91 4.16 13.14 7.46
C TYR A 91 2.87 13.07 8.28
N PHE A 92 2.95 12.67 9.55
CA PHE A 92 1.80 12.76 10.46
C PHE A 92 1.34 14.22 10.61
N TYR A 93 2.26 15.17 10.76
CA TYR A 93 1.92 16.58 10.90
C TYR A 93 1.18 17.15 9.68
N VAL A 94 1.60 16.77 8.46
CA VAL A 94 0.92 17.24 7.23
C VAL A 94 -0.43 16.56 7.03
N ALA A 95 -0.53 15.25 7.28
CA ALA A 95 -1.78 14.50 7.09
C ALA A 95 -2.91 14.99 8.03
N TYR A 96 -2.58 15.35 9.28
CA TYR A 96 -3.55 15.87 10.26
C TYR A 96 -3.99 17.33 10.00
N GLN A 97 -3.29 18.08 9.14
CA GLN A 97 -3.66 19.46 8.80
C GLN A 97 -4.72 19.54 7.67
N PHE A 98 -5.07 18.41 7.04
CA PHE A 98 -6.02 18.35 5.91
C PHE A 98 -7.26 17.48 6.18
N THR A 99 -7.51 17.09 7.43
CA THR A 99 -8.76 16.47 7.92
C THR A 99 -9.46 17.39 8.89
#